data_AF-A0A6I7QAS7-F1
#
_entry.id   AF-A0A6I7QAS7-F1
#
_cell.length_a   1.000
_cell.length_b   1.000
_cell.length_c   1.000
_cell.angle_alpha   90.00
_cell.angle_beta   90.00
_cell.angle_gamma   90.00
#
_symmetry.space_group_name_H-M   'P 1'
#
loop_
_entity.id
_entity.type
_entity.pdbx_description
1 polymer ?
#
loop_
_entity_poly.entity_id
_entity_poly.type
_entity_poly.pdbx_seq_one_letter_code
_entity_poly.pdbx_strand_id
1 'polypeptide(L)'
;MITDTYQFKTEDLSVINKMERTKEDYPAPVRNALGNCLNLNDYVVRHPESTFFTKVEGSNDERLGVRQGDILVIDRSLAPRHNCLVIARVEAEYRVCRLLKEQDGWVLEQGSSKQVPIKFGENFHSPVWGCVTHVIHAL
;
A
#
# COMPACT_ATOMS: atom_id res chain seq x y z
N MET A 1 -11.49 24.83 7.45
CA MET A 1 -12.01 23.69 6.67
C MET A 1 -10.94 23.33 5.67
N ILE A 2 -10.12 22.32 5.98
CA ILE A 2 -9.08 21.83 5.07
C ILE A 2 -9.53 20.43 4.68
N THR A 3 -9.89 20.30 3.42
CA THR A 3 -10.39 19.08 2.79
C THR A 3 -9.23 18.54 1.97
N ASP A 4 -8.29 17.86 2.61
CA ASP A 4 -7.14 17.30 1.91
C ASP A 4 -7.45 15.87 1.46
N THR A 5 -7.93 15.87 0.23
CA THR A 5 -8.25 14.80 -0.69
C THR A 5 -6.93 14.16 -1.16
N TYR A 6 -6.70 12.89 -0.84
CA TYR A 6 -5.51 12.15 -1.32
C TYR A 6 -5.60 11.92 -2.83
N GLN A 7 -5.08 12.87 -3.62
CA GLN A 7 -4.98 12.70 -5.05
C GLN A 7 -3.93 11.66 -5.37
N PHE A 8 -4.39 10.49 -5.79
CA PHE A 8 -3.62 9.69 -6.73
C PHE A 8 -3.93 10.29 -8.09
N LYS A 9 -2.95 10.90 -8.73
CA LYS A 9 -3.09 11.27 -10.14
C LYS A 9 -3.52 10.00 -10.87
N THR A 10 -4.67 10.08 -11.53
CA THR A 10 -5.20 9.00 -12.36
C THR A 10 -4.29 8.66 -13.56
N GLU A 11 -3.24 9.45 -13.79
CA GLU A 11 -2.15 9.20 -14.74
C GLU A 11 -0.95 8.45 -14.13
N ASP A 12 -0.91 8.24 -12.79
CA ASP A 12 0.18 7.59 -12.05
C ASP A 12 -0.11 6.12 -11.67
N LEU A 13 -0.97 5.43 -12.43
CA LEU A 13 -0.88 3.96 -12.46
C LEU A 13 0.45 3.48 -13.07
N SER A 14 1.19 4.39 -13.72
CA SER A 14 2.59 4.23 -14.16
C SER A 14 3.62 4.27 -13.02
N VAL A 15 3.26 4.78 -11.83
CA VAL A 15 4.16 4.89 -10.65
C VAL A 15 4.04 3.68 -9.72
N ILE A 16 3.01 2.85 -9.92
CA ILE A 16 2.97 1.51 -9.39
C ILE A 16 3.92 0.66 -10.24
N ASN A 17 5.23 0.83 -9.99
CA ASN A 17 6.25 0.04 -10.65
C ASN A 17 6.00 -1.43 -10.31
N LYS A 18 5.48 -2.18 -11.28
CA LYS A 18 5.70 -3.62 -11.34
C LYS A 18 7.21 -3.81 -11.50
N MET A 19 7.83 -4.64 -10.67
CA MET A 19 9.18 -5.11 -10.94
C MET A 19 9.15 -5.93 -12.24
N GLU A 20 9.36 -5.30 -13.39
CA GLU A 20 9.75 -6.04 -14.59
C GLU A 20 11.26 -6.27 -14.50
N ARG A 21 11.62 -7.51 -14.18
CA ARG A 21 13.03 -7.95 -14.15
C ARG A 21 13.55 -8.06 -15.59
N THR A 22 14.22 -7.05 -16.11
CA THR A 22 15.17 -7.24 -17.23
C THR A 22 16.49 -7.73 -16.66
N LYS A 23 16.95 -8.89 -17.15
CA LYS A 23 18.11 -9.64 -16.66
C LYS A 23 19.46 -8.95 -16.94
N GLU A 24 19.44 -7.79 -17.60
CA GLU A 24 20.61 -7.17 -18.22
C GLU A 24 21.08 -5.88 -17.53
N ASP A 25 20.33 -5.33 -16.56
CA ASP A 25 20.66 -4.05 -15.92
C ASP A 25 21.53 -4.16 -14.64
N TYR A 26 22.21 -5.29 -14.42
CA TYR A 26 23.17 -5.42 -13.33
C TYR A 26 24.49 -6.01 -13.83
N PRO A 27 25.64 -5.34 -13.65
CA PRO A 27 26.91 -6.04 -13.78
C PRO A 27 26.90 -7.18 -12.76
N ALA A 28 27.11 -8.41 -13.24
CA ALA A 28 27.10 -9.62 -12.40
C ALA A 28 27.90 -9.35 -11.12
N PRO A 29 27.33 -9.61 -9.92
CA PRO A 29 27.95 -9.19 -8.68
C PRO A 29 29.33 -9.81 -8.59
N VAL A 30 30.33 -8.94 -8.47
CA VAL A 30 31.70 -9.31 -8.13
C VAL A 30 31.60 -10.20 -6.90
N ARG A 31 32.03 -11.45 -7.04
CA ARG A 31 31.98 -12.49 -6.02
C ARG A 31 33.03 -12.15 -4.95
N ASN A 32 32.72 -11.14 -4.14
CA ASN A 32 33.49 -10.79 -2.95
C ASN A 32 32.93 -11.57 -1.77
N ALA A 33 33.79 -12.33 -1.11
CA ALA A 33 33.47 -13.10 0.08
C ALA A 33 33.06 -12.16 1.23
N LEU A 34 31.76 -11.97 1.44
CA LEU A 34 31.17 -11.21 2.54
C LEU A 34 29.91 -11.97 2.98
N GLY A 35 29.82 -12.33 4.26
CA GLY A 35 28.66 -13.06 4.80
C GLY A 35 27.33 -12.35 4.54
N ASN A 36 26.24 -13.12 4.52
CA ASN A 36 24.84 -12.70 4.28
C ASN A 36 24.59 -11.20 4.46
N CYS A 37 24.77 -10.41 3.39
CA CYS A 37 24.36 -9.01 3.40
C CYS A 37 22.85 -8.96 3.56
N LEU A 38 22.38 -8.14 4.49
CA LEU A 38 20.96 -7.92 4.72
C LEU A 38 20.33 -7.29 3.46
N ASN A 39 19.37 -7.97 2.85
CA ASN A 39 18.57 -7.46 1.74
C ASN A 39 17.14 -7.24 2.20
N LEU A 40 16.68 -5.98 2.22
CA LEU A 40 15.35 -5.61 2.71
C LEU A 40 14.20 -6.32 1.96
N ASN A 41 14.38 -6.58 0.67
CA ASN A 41 13.35 -7.25 -0.14
C ASN A 41 12.99 -8.62 0.43
N ASP A 42 13.98 -9.36 0.96
CA ASP A 42 13.76 -10.70 1.51
C ASP A 42 12.87 -10.68 2.78
N TYR A 43 12.72 -9.52 3.41
CA TYR A 43 11.90 -9.33 4.62
C TYR A 43 10.51 -8.80 4.30
N VAL A 44 10.41 -7.88 3.33
CA VAL A 44 9.16 -7.14 3.07
C VAL A 44 8.37 -7.68 1.88
N VAL A 45 9.00 -8.39 0.94
CA VAL A 45 8.37 -8.92 -0.28
C VAL A 45 8.12 -10.42 -0.13
N ARG A 46 6.84 -10.80 0.08
CA ARG A 46 6.44 -12.21 0.13
C ARG A 46 6.01 -12.75 -1.23
N HIS A 47 5.29 -11.94 -2.01
CA HIS A 47 4.75 -12.31 -3.31
C HIS A 47 5.27 -11.30 -4.37
N PRO A 48 6.46 -11.52 -4.97
CA PRO A 48 7.10 -10.52 -5.83
C PRO A 48 6.23 -10.01 -6.97
N GLU A 49 5.43 -10.89 -7.58
CA GLU A 49 4.54 -10.57 -8.70
C GLU A 49 3.30 -9.75 -8.31
N SER A 50 3.01 -9.65 -7.01
CA SER A 50 1.85 -8.92 -6.48
C SER A 50 2.21 -7.91 -5.39
N THR A 51 3.50 -7.64 -5.20
CA THR A 51 4.00 -6.66 -4.23
C THR A 51 4.36 -5.36 -4.93
N PHE A 52 3.92 -4.26 -4.35
CA PHE A 52 4.07 -2.92 -4.87
C PHE A 52 4.54 -1.99 -3.77
N PHE A 53 5.23 -0.92 -4.16
CA PHE A 53 5.69 0.10 -3.25
C PHE A 53 5.08 1.43 -3.65
N THR A 54 4.72 2.25 -2.67
CA THR A 54 4.35 3.64 -2.92
C THR A 54 4.88 4.53 -1.81
N LYS A 55 5.06 5.80 -2.12
CA LYS A 55 5.44 6.82 -1.15
C LYS A 55 4.20 7.57 -0.70
N VAL A 56 4.07 7.80 0.61
CA VAL A 56 3.00 8.62 1.16
C VAL A 56 3.28 10.08 0.82
N GLU A 57 2.34 10.69 0.09
CA GLU A 57 2.34 12.11 -0.21
C GLU A 57 1.21 12.81 0.57
N GLY A 58 1.40 14.08 0.92
CA GLY A 58 0.41 14.86 1.67
C GLY A 58 0.59 14.83 3.18
N SER A 59 -0.51 14.72 3.93
CA SER A 59 -0.57 14.92 5.38
C SER A 59 -0.26 13.65 6.20
N ASN A 60 0.27 13.87 7.40
CA ASN A 60 0.49 12.82 8.39
C ASN A 60 -0.83 12.34 8.98
N ASP A 61 -1.00 11.02 9.08
CA ASP A 61 -2.17 10.42 9.69
C ASP A 61 -1.73 9.51 10.84
N GLU A 62 -1.72 10.10 12.04
CA GLU A 62 -1.30 9.42 13.26
C GLU A 62 -2.18 8.22 13.61
N ARG A 63 -3.45 8.20 13.20
CA ARG A 63 -4.38 7.09 13.48
C ARG A 63 -4.10 5.88 12.59
N LEU A 64 -3.67 6.13 11.36
CA LEU A 64 -3.20 5.08 10.46
C LEU A 64 -1.73 4.72 10.72
N GLY A 65 -1.00 5.55 11.45
CA GLY A 65 0.42 5.34 11.73
C GLY A 65 1.29 5.55 10.49
N VAL A 66 0.84 6.41 9.56
CA VAL A 66 1.56 6.76 8.33
C VAL A 66 1.90 8.24 8.32
N ARG A 67 3.07 8.56 7.80
CA ARG A 67 3.63 9.91 7.74
C ARG A 67 4.01 10.25 6.30
N GLN A 68 4.02 11.54 5.99
CA GLN A 68 4.52 12.06 4.74
C GLN A 68 5.94 11.55 4.52
N GLY A 69 6.17 10.97 3.35
CA GLY A 69 7.46 10.40 2.97
C GLY A 69 7.63 8.92 3.31
N ASP A 70 6.73 8.30 4.07
CA ASP A 70 6.77 6.86 4.35
C ASP A 70 6.69 6.05 3.06
N ILE A 71 7.38 4.91 3.05
CA ILE A 71 7.24 3.92 1.98
C ILE A 71 6.28 2.84 2.46
N LEU A 72 5.18 2.65 1.73
CA LEU A 72 4.24 1.58 1.97
C LEU A 72 4.58 0.39 1.08
N VAL A 73 4.61 -0.80 1.68
CA VAL A 73 4.71 -2.07 0.96
C VAL A 73 3.32 -2.67 0.88
N ILE A 74 2.82 -2.92 -0.32
CA ILE A 74 1.44 -3.31 -0.60
C ILE A 74 1.43 -4.66 -1.31
N ASP A 75 0.62 -5.59 -0.86
CA ASP A 75 0.44 -6.90 -1.48
C ASP A 75 -1.01 -7.10 -1.94
N ARG A 76 -1.20 -7.30 -3.24
CA ARG A 76 -2.50 -7.48 -3.88
C ARG A 76 -3.00 -8.92 -3.84
N SER A 77 -2.15 -9.89 -3.51
CA SER A 77 -2.56 -11.30 -3.39
C SER A 77 -3.26 -11.59 -2.07
N LEU A 78 -3.11 -10.72 -1.08
CA LEU A 78 -3.64 -10.94 0.25
C LEU A 78 -5.12 -10.55 0.33
N ALA A 79 -5.91 -11.47 0.87
CA ALA A 79 -7.27 -11.18 1.30
C ALA A 79 -7.23 -10.20 2.49
N PRO A 80 -7.93 -9.07 2.41
CA PRO A 80 -7.91 -8.07 3.46
C PRO A 80 -8.62 -8.57 4.72
N ARG A 81 -8.13 -8.13 5.89
CA ARG A 81 -8.60 -8.59 7.20
C ARG A 81 -9.06 -7.42 8.06
N HIS A 82 -9.81 -7.74 9.10
CA HIS A 82 -10.17 -6.74 10.09
C HIS A 82 -8.91 -6.06 10.66
N ASN A 83 -8.99 -4.74 10.78
CA ASN A 83 -7.98 -3.85 11.32
C ASN A 83 -6.68 -3.74 10.49
N CYS A 84 -6.65 -4.24 9.25
CA CYS A 84 -5.48 -4.06 8.38
C CYS A 84 -5.52 -2.70 7.68
N LEU A 85 -4.35 -2.17 7.37
CA LEU A 85 -4.23 -1.04 6.46
C LEU A 85 -4.38 -1.54 5.01
N VAL A 86 -5.12 -0.79 4.21
CA VAL A 86 -5.38 -1.09 2.80
C VAL A 86 -5.20 0.16 1.96
N ILE A 87 -4.84 -0.04 0.70
CA ILE A 87 -5.07 0.98 -0.32
C ILE A 87 -6.47 0.74 -0.88
N ALA A 88 -7.34 1.74 -0.76
CA ALA A 88 -8.72 1.64 -1.21
C ALA A 88 -9.13 2.87 -2.02
N ARG A 89 -10.01 2.68 -2.99
CA ARG A 89 -10.58 3.75 -3.79
C ARG A 89 -11.76 4.38 -3.06
N VAL A 90 -11.62 5.63 -2.64
CA VAL A 90 -12.65 6.44 -1.98
C VAL A 90 -12.85 7.72 -2.80
N GLU A 91 -14.10 8.02 -3.19
CA GLU A 91 -14.42 9.22 -4.00
C GLU A 91 -13.58 9.33 -5.29
N ALA A 92 -13.40 8.20 -5.97
CA ALA A 92 -12.61 8.03 -7.21
C ALA A 92 -11.08 8.12 -7.07
N GLU A 93 -10.54 8.35 -5.87
CA GLU A 93 -9.11 8.40 -5.60
C GLU A 93 -8.67 7.23 -4.72
N TYR A 94 -7.44 6.72 -4.88
CA TYR A 94 -6.91 5.77 -3.90
C TYR A 94 -6.59 6.50 -2.60
N ARG A 95 -6.62 5.80 -1.47
CA ARG A 95 -6.30 6.33 -0.14
C ARG A 95 -5.75 5.20 0.72
N VAL A 96 -4.90 5.54 1.68
CA VAL A 96 -4.59 4.63 2.79
C VAL A 96 -5.79 4.67 3.74
N CYS A 97 -6.33 3.51 4.07
CA CYS A 97 -7.47 3.39 4.97
C CYS A 97 -7.25 2.19 5.91
N ARG A 98 -7.86 2.24 7.08
CA ARG A 98 -7.97 1.07 7.95
C ARG A 98 -9.27 0.35 7.65
N LEU A 99 -9.18 -0.93 7.33
CA LEU A 99 -10.36 -1.75 7.05
C LEU A 99 -10.92 -2.30 8.35
N LEU A 100 -12.15 -1.95 8.69
CA LEU A 100 -12.85 -2.44 9.89
C LEU A 100 -14.02 -3.34 9.49
N LYS A 101 -14.27 -4.36 10.30
CA LYS A 101 -15.36 -5.31 10.13
C LYS A 101 -16.32 -5.05 11.27
N GLU A 102 -17.50 -4.60 10.93
CA GLU A 102 -18.58 -4.25 11.85
C GLU A 102 -19.74 -5.23 11.68
N GLN A 103 -20.79 -5.07 12.48
CA GLN A 103 -21.97 -5.95 12.45
C GLN A 103 -22.66 -5.92 11.08
N ASP A 104 -22.73 -4.74 10.45
CA ASP A 104 -23.43 -4.52 9.18
C ASP A 104 -22.54 -4.67 7.94
N GLY A 105 -21.28 -5.06 8.11
CA GLY A 105 -20.35 -5.31 7.01
C GLY A 105 -18.98 -4.69 7.20
N TRP A 106 -18.36 -4.25 6.11
CA TRP A 106 -17.02 -3.68 6.12
C TRP A 106 -17.08 -2.17 5.99
N VAL A 107 -16.22 -1.46 6.71
CA VAL A 107 -16.07 -0.02 6.62
C VAL A 107 -14.60 0.36 6.45
N LEU A 108 -14.35 1.44 5.72
CA LEU A 108 -13.04 2.07 5.62
C LEU A 108 -12.98 3.24 6.58
N GLU A 109 -12.08 3.17 7.55
CA GLU A 109 -11.74 4.29 8.42
C GLU A 109 -10.60 5.10 7.79
N GLN A 110 -10.83 6.41 7.68
CA GLN A 110 -9.88 7.41 7.18
C GLN A 110 -9.38 8.30 8.35
N GLY A 111 -8.25 9.00 8.17
CA GLY A 111 -7.58 9.83 9.20
C GLY A 111 -8.39 10.87 9.95
N SER A 112 -9.54 11.25 9.40
CA SER A 112 -10.47 12.20 10.01
C SER A 112 -11.60 11.55 10.83
N SER A 113 -11.51 10.27 11.20
CA SER A 113 -12.62 9.45 11.75
C SER A 113 -13.79 9.24 10.79
N LYS A 114 -13.66 9.65 9.53
CA LYS A 114 -14.68 9.38 8.52
C LYS A 114 -14.67 7.89 8.22
N GLN A 115 -15.79 7.23 8.51
CA GLN A 115 -16.02 5.84 8.16
C GLN A 115 -16.89 5.79 6.90
N VAL A 116 -16.42 5.05 5.90
CA VAL A 116 -17.13 4.86 4.64
C VAL A 116 -17.51 3.38 4.53
N PRO A 117 -18.79 3.02 4.56
CA PRO A 117 -19.22 1.64 4.33
C PRO A 117 -18.80 1.16 2.94
N ILE A 118 -18.28 -0.05 2.87
CA ILE A 118 -17.91 -0.69 1.61
C ILE A 118 -18.57 -2.07 1.49
N LYS A 119 -18.90 -2.42 0.26
CA LYS A 119 -19.38 -3.75 -0.10
C LYS A 119 -18.33 -4.41 -0.98
N PHE A 120 -17.91 -5.62 -0.60
CA PHE A 120 -17.21 -6.50 -1.53
C PHE A 120 -18.28 -7.08 -2.46
N GLY A 121 -18.34 -6.59 -3.70
CA GLY A 121 -19.28 -7.10 -4.71
C GLY A 121 -18.74 -8.34 -5.42
N GLU A 122 -19.63 -9.17 -5.97
CA GLU A 122 -19.25 -10.36 -6.76
C GLU A 122 -18.72 -10.00 -8.16
N ASN A 123 -19.08 -8.82 -8.72
CA ASN A 123 -18.80 -8.47 -10.12
C ASN A 123 -18.35 -7.01 -10.37
N PHE A 124 -17.97 -6.26 -9.34
CA PHE A 124 -17.41 -4.92 -9.52
C PHE A 124 -16.19 -4.75 -8.62
N HIS A 125 -15.10 -4.28 -9.23
CA HIS A 125 -13.78 -4.11 -8.63
C HIS A 125 -13.87 -3.78 -7.14
N SER A 126 -13.28 -4.66 -6.32
CA SER A 126 -13.16 -4.44 -4.88
C SER A 126 -12.68 -3.00 -4.63
N PRO A 127 -13.35 -2.23 -3.76
CA PRO A 127 -12.88 -0.88 -3.42
C PRO A 127 -11.49 -0.95 -2.78
N VAL A 128 -11.11 -2.08 -2.20
CA VAL A 128 -9.74 -2.38 -1.78
C VAL A 128 -8.89 -2.83 -2.97
N TRP A 129 -7.81 -2.11 -3.24
CA TRP A 129 -6.82 -2.41 -4.27
C TRP A 129 -5.76 -3.41 -3.82
N GLY A 130 -5.30 -3.30 -2.56
CA GLY A 130 -4.28 -4.15 -1.97
C GLY A 130 -4.09 -3.91 -0.48
N CYS A 131 -3.50 -4.88 0.21
CA CYS A 131 -3.23 -4.80 1.65
C CYS A 131 -1.85 -4.20 1.90
N VAL A 132 -1.75 -3.20 2.78
CA VAL A 132 -0.47 -2.68 3.25
C VAL A 132 0.11 -3.68 4.24
N THR A 133 1.30 -4.21 3.94
CA THR A 133 2.01 -5.18 4.77
C THR A 133 3.05 -4.53 5.66
N HIS A 134 3.66 -3.43 5.21
CA HIS A 134 4.68 -2.69 5.95
C HIS A 134 4.57 -1.19 5.69
N VAL A 135 4.94 -0.41 6.71
CA VAL A 135 5.19 1.03 6.63
C VAL A 135 6.67 1.21 7.00
N ILE A 136 7.46 1.72 6.07
CA ILE A 136 8.88 1.97 6.27
C ILE A 136 9.03 3.48 6.50
N HIS A 137 9.33 3.82 7.75
CA HIS A 137 9.46 5.18 8.21
C HIS A 137 10.94 5.58 8.35
N ALA A 138 11.31 6.73 7.79
CA ALA A 138 12.62 7.34 8.02
C ALA A 138 12.57 8.20 9.30
N LEU A 139 13.53 8.02 10.21
CA LEU A 139 13.61 8.72 11.48
C LEU A 139 14.29 10.10 11.37
#